data_AF-A0A1Y5I094-F1
#
_entry.id   AF-A0A1Y5I094-F1
#
_cell.length_a   1.000
_cell.length_b   1.000
_cell.length_c   1.000
_cell.angle_alpha   90.00
_cell.angle_beta   90.00
_cell.angle_gamma   90.00
#
_symmetry.space_group_name_H-M   'P 1'
#
loop_
_entity.id
_entity.type
_entity.pdbx_description
1 polymer ?
#
loop_
_entity_poly.entity_id
_entity_poly.type
_entity_poly.pdbx_seq_one_letter_code
_entity_poly.pdbx_strand_id
1 'polypeptide(L)'
;IGVAQPTSISVNTFGTGKISDIELAKVIREVFDLRPYAIQNQLELLNPMYQITAAYGHFGREPFEHTYEYEDRGEKKSKTFTAFTWERTDKIDALKAAANV
;
A
#
# COMPACT_ATOMS: atom_id res chain seq x y z
N ILE A 1 -9.75 -20.13 -3.04
CA ILE A 1 -8.72 -19.80 -2.04
C ILE A 1 -7.38 -20.40 -2.50
N GLY A 2 -6.24 -19.76 -2.26
CA GLY A 2 -4.92 -20.25 -2.72
C GLY A 2 -4.49 -19.78 -4.14
N VAL A 3 -5.20 -18.82 -4.73
CA VAL A 3 -4.82 -18.18 -6.01
C VAL A 3 -4.22 -16.81 -5.69
N ALA A 4 -3.08 -16.49 -6.30
CA ALA A 4 -2.38 -15.23 -6.02
C ALA A 4 -3.06 -14.01 -6.66
N GLN A 5 -3.60 -14.17 -7.86
CA GLN A 5 -4.28 -13.08 -8.57
C GLN A 5 -5.67 -12.82 -7.98
N PRO A 6 -6.11 -11.55 -7.89
CA PRO A 6 -7.48 -11.24 -7.49
C PRO A 6 -8.48 -11.77 -8.53
N THR A 7 -9.62 -12.26 -8.08
CA THR A 7 -10.70 -12.75 -8.96
C THR A 7 -11.33 -11.62 -9.78
N SER A 8 -11.38 -10.41 -9.21
CA SER A 8 -11.96 -9.23 -9.84
C SER A 8 -11.38 -7.96 -9.23
N ILE A 9 -11.35 -6.88 -10.03
CA ILE A 9 -11.06 -5.52 -9.59
C ILE A 9 -12.16 -4.64 -10.19
N SER A 10 -12.77 -3.79 -9.36
CA SER A 10 -13.81 -2.84 -9.73
C SER A 10 -13.50 -1.50 -9.09
N VAL A 11 -13.77 -0.43 -9.82
CA VAL A 11 -13.58 0.95 -9.37
C VAL A 11 -14.87 1.71 -9.63
N ASN A 12 -15.20 2.67 -8.78
CA ASN A 12 -16.33 3.57 -8.97
C ASN A 12 -15.88 4.99 -8.63
N THR A 13 -15.83 5.86 -9.64
CA THR A 13 -15.44 7.27 -9.47
C THR A 13 -16.63 8.17 -9.15
N PHE A 14 -17.85 7.63 -9.05
CA PHE A 14 -19.09 8.38 -8.82
C PHE A 14 -19.27 9.57 -9.77
N GLY A 15 -18.83 9.43 -11.02
CA GLY A 15 -18.94 10.46 -12.06
C GLY A 15 -17.85 11.53 -12.03
N THR A 16 -16.82 11.38 -11.19
CA THR A 16 -15.72 12.36 -11.08
C THR A 16 -14.45 11.98 -11.85
N GLY A 17 -14.42 10.80 -12.47
CA GLY A 17 -13.26 10.29 -13.21
C GLY A 17 -12.94 11.10 -14.47
N LYS A 18 -11.65 11.27 -14.78
CA LYS A 18 -11.17 11.82 -16.06
C LYS A 18 -11.22 10.81 -17.20
N ILE A 19 -11.18 9.52 -16.86
CA ILE A 19 -11.34 8.36 -17.74
C ILE A 19 -12.44 7.47 -17.18
N SER A 20 -12.95 6.53 -17.97
CA SER A 20 -14.01 5.63 -17.49
C SER A 20 -13.54 4.73 -16.35
N ASP A 21 -14.46 4.28 -15.48
CA ASP A 21 -14.16 3.34 -14.40
C ASP A 21 -13.54 2.02 -14.91
N ILE A 22 -13.93 1.59 -16.11
CA ILE A 22 -13.39 0.40 -16.78
C ILE A 22 -11.92 0.62 -17.18
N GLU A 23 -11.60 1.78 -17.76
CA GLU A 23 -10.23 2.13 -18.12
C GLU A 23 -9.37 2.31 -16.87
N LEU A 24 -9.90 2.99 -15.84
CA LEU A 24 -9.19 3.17 -14.57
C LEU A 24 -8.88 1.83 -13.89
N ALA A 25 -9.80 0.87 -13.91
CA ALA A 25 -9.55 -0.48 -13.40
C ALA A 25 -8.44 -1.22 -14.19
N LYS A 26 -8.28 -0.95 -15.50
CA LYS A 26 -7.16 -1.49 -16.29
C LYS A 26 -5.84 -0.82 -15.92
N VAL A 27 -5.83 0.51 -15.81
CA VAL A 27 -4.65 1.28 -15.37
C VAL A 27 -4.17 0.82 -13.99
N ILE A 28 -5.09 0.60 -13.05
CA ILE A 28 -4.74 0.09 -11.71
C ILE A 28 -4.09 -1.30 -11.79
N ARG A 29 -4.58 -2.20 -12.66
CA ARG A 29 -3.98 -3.52 -12.88
C ARG A 29 -2.57 -3.45 -13.48
N GLU A 30 -2.27 -2.42 -14.26
CA GLU A 30 -0.96 -2.21 -14.85
C GLU A 30 0.04 -1.64 -13.82
N VAL A 31 -0.40 -0.69 -13.01
CA VAL A 31 0.46 0.04 -12.07
C VAL A 31 0.67 -0.70 -10.76
N PHE A 32 -0.32 -1.47 -10.30
CA PHE A 32 -0.29 -2.17 -9.01
C PHE A 32 -0.36 -3.68 -9.18
N ASP A 33 0.63 -4.38 -8.61
CA ASP A 33 0.59 -5.83 -8.49
C ASP A 33 -0.16 -6.22 -7.20
N LEU A 34 -1.42 -6.61 -7.35
CA LEU A 34 -2.31 -6.91 -6.23
C LEU A 34 -2.18 -8.34 -5.71
N ARG A 35 -1.13 -9.08 -6.07
CA ARG A 35 -0.84 -10.39 -5.46
C ARG A 35 -0.41 -10.21 -4.00
N PRO A 36 -0.73 -11.13 -3.07
CA PRO A 36 -0.41 -10.97 -1.65
C PRO A 36 1.08 -10.67 -1.36
N TYR A 37 1.99 -11.39 -2.02
CA TYR A 37 3.43 -11.14 -1.88
C TYR A 37 3.85 -9.79 -2.44
N ALA A 38 3.27 -9.35 -3.55
CA ALA A 38 3.58 -8.07 -4.14
C ALA A 38 3.09 -6.92 -3.25
N ILE A 39 1.86 -6.98 -2.73
CA ILE A 39 1.34 -6.01 -1.75
C ILE A 39 2.25 -5.91 -0.52
N GLN A 40 2.64 -7.05 0.05
CA GLN A 40 3.55 -7.11 1.19
C GLN A 40 4.88 -6.41 0.91
N ASN A 41 5.44 -6.57 -0.29
CA ASN A 41 6.71 -5.94 -0.65
C ASN A 41 6.56 -4.46 -1.01
N GLN A 42 5.57 -4.11 -1.83
CA GLN A 42 5.30 -2.73 -2.25
C GLN A 42 5.01 -1.80 -1.05
N LEU A 43 4.40 -2.35 0.00
CA LEU A 43 4.07 -1.62 1.22
C LEU A 43 5.01 -1.95 2.39
N GLU A 44 6.06 -2.75 2.18
CA GLU A 44 7.06 -3.07 3.22
C GLU A 44 6.43 -3.58 4.53
N LEU A 45 5.43 -4.46 4.42
CA LEU A 45 4.56 -4.84 5.54
C LEU A 45 5.22 -5.77 6.58
N LEU A 46 6.42 -6.28 6.32
CA LEU A 46 7.17 -7.11 7.29
C LEU A 46 7.92 -6.27 8.34
N ASN A 47 7.41 -5.09 8.63
CA ASN A 47 7.89 -4.18 9.67
C ASN A 47 6.91 -4.18 10.85
N PRO A 48 7.39 -4.06 12.10
CA PRO A 48 6.56 -4.08 13.30
C PRO A 48 5.80 -2.76 13.52
N MET A 49 4.98 -2.36 12.55
CA MET A 49 4.28 -1.06 12.52
C MET A 49 2.84 -1.12 13.03
N TYR A 50 2.30 -2.29 13.33
CA TYR A 50 0.85 -2.44 13.52
C TYR A 50 0.34 -1.86 14.85
N GLN A 51 1.15 -1.84 15.91
CA GLN A 51 0.74 -1.30 17.21
C GLN A 51 0.40 0.19 17.13
N ILE A 52 1.19 0.98 16.42
CA ILE A 52 0.94 2.43 16.24
C ILE A 52 -0.29 2.73 15.36
N THR A 53 -0.81 1.72 14.66
CA THR A 53 -2.04 1.82 13.83
C THR A 53 -3.31 1.46 14.61
N ALA A 54 -3.18 0.87 15.81
CA ALA A 54 -4.30 0.26 16.55
C ALA A 54 -5.27 1.27 17.20
N ALA A 55 -4.93 2.56 17.18
CA ALA A 55 -5.76 3.64 17.69
C ALA A 55 -5.83 4.79 16.69
N TYR A 56 -6.93 5.54 16.74
CA TYR A 56 -7.18 6.73 15.90
C TYR A 56 -7.25 6.45 14.39
N GLY A 57 -7.48 5.19 13.99
CA GLY A 57 -7.65 4.78 12.60
C GLY A 57 -6.36 4.40 11.88
N HIS A 58 -6.50 3.52 10.88
CA HIS A 58 -5.39 3.03 10.05
C HIS A 58 -5.05 3.97 8.87
N PHE A 59 -5.98 4.83 8.46
CA PHE A 59 -5.87 5.67 7.27
C PHE A 59 -5.92 7.16 7.61
N GLY A 60 -5.39 8.00 6.70
CA GLY A 60 -5.42 9.46 6.81
C GLY A 60 -4.34 10.04 7.73
N ARG A 61 -3.25 9.30 7.95
CA ARG A 61 -2.12 9.71 8.79
C ARG A 61 -0.86 9.70 7.94
N GLU A 62 -0.12 10.80 7.94
CA GLU A 62 1.10 10.92 7.13
C GLU A 62 2.12 9.81 7.47
N PRO A 63 2.80 9.23 6.46
CA PRO A 63 3.91 8.32 6.68
C PRO A 63 5.02 8.99 7.48
N PHE A 64 5.64 8.27 8.41
CA PHE A 64 6.76 8.77 9.21
C PHE A 64 7.76 7.66 9.54
N GLU A 65 9.00 8.03 9.82
CA GLU A 65 10.01 7.08 10.29
C GLU A 65 9.75 6.68 11.75
N HIS A 66 9.74 5.37 11.98
CA HIS A 66 9.57 4.79 13.30
C HIS A 66 10.69 3.80 13.57
N THR A 67 11.24 3.84 14.79
CA THR A 67 12.22 2.87 15.27
C THR A 67 11.56 1.98 16.30
N TYR A 68 11.55 0.68 16.02
CA TYR A 68 11.08 -0.33 16.94
C TYR A 68 12.27 -1.02 17.60
N GLU A 69 12.31 -1.01 18.93
CA GLU A 69 13.32 -1.70 19.73
C GLU A 69 12.73 -3.02 20.27
N TYR A 70 13.51 -4.10 20.21
CA TYR A 70 13.12 -5.40 20.70
C TYR A 70 14.31 -6.20 21.21
N GLU A 71 14.03 -7.23 22.00
CA GLU A 71 15.04 -8.17 22.48
C GLU A 71 14.84 -9.52 21.79
N ASP A 72 15.92 -10.09 21.27
CA ASP A 72 15.93 -11.41 20.65
C ASP A 72 17.13 -12.18 21.18
N ARG A 73 16.88 -13.31 21.86
CA ARG A 73 17.91 -14.15 22.51
C ARG A 73 18.84 -13.38 23.46
N GLY A 74 18.31 -12.40 24.18
CA GLY A 74 19.07 -11.57 25.13
C GLY A 74 19.86 -10.43 24.47
N GLU A 75 19.79 -10.27 23.15
CA GLU A 75 20.40 -9.15 22.44
C GLU A 75 19.36 -8.06 22.14
N LYS A 76 19.68 -6.82 22.52
CA LYS A 76 18.89 -5.65 22.13
C LYS A 76 19.11 -5.36 20.64
N LYS A 77 18.01 -5.28 19.90
CA LYS A 77 17.99 -4.97 18.47
C LYS A 77 17.04 -3.80 18.23
N SER A 78 17.28 -3.07 17.15
CA SER A 78 16.36 -2.03 16.68
C SER A 78 16.16 -2.15 15.18
N LYS A 79 15.00 -1.69 14.71
CA LYS A 79 14.68 -1.61 13.29
C LYS A 79 13.97 -0.28 13.02
N THR A 80 14.57 0.53 12.16
CA THR A 80 13.95 1.76 11.65
C THR A 80 13.26 1.47 10.31
N PHE A 81 12.05 1.98 10.15
CA PHE A 81 11.23 1.80 8.93
C PHE A 81 10.23 2.96 8.80
N THR A 82 9.66 3.12 7.61
CA THR A 82 8.53 4.04 7.41
C THR A 82 7.22 3.35 7.82
N ALA A 83 6.45 3.97 8.71
CA ALA A 83 5.10 3.55 9.06
C ALA A 83 4.07 4.12 8.08
N PHE A 84 2.88 3.52 8.01
CA PHE A 84 1.77 3.98 7.14
C PHE A 84 2.17 4.08 5.67
N THR A 85 2.94 3.12 5.15
CA THR A 85 3.43 3.11 3.75
C THR A 85 2.32 3.13 2.71
N TRP A 86 1.10 2.72 3.07
CA TRP A 86 -0.10 2.80 2.21
C TRP A 86 -0.66 4.21 2.04
N GLU A 87 -0.22 5.17 2.85
CA GLU A 87 -0.58 6.59 2.72
C GLU A 87 0.37 7.33 1.78
N ARG A 88 1.46 6.68 1.33
CA ARG A 88 2.35 7.26 0.31
C ARG A 88 1.58 7.45 -1.00
N THR A 89 1.86 8.55 -1.68
CA THR A 89 1.30 8.88 -3.01
C THR A 89 2.34 8.73 -4.13
N ASP A 90 3.27 7.79 -3.96
CA ASP A 90 4.44 7.53 -4.81
C ASP A 90 4.11 6.90 -6.18
N LYS A 91 2.84 6.58 -6.44
CA LYS A 91 2.35 6.03 -7.71
C LYS A 91 1.60 7.03 -8.59
N ILE A 92 1.51 8.31 -8.20
CA ILE A 92 0.80 9.34 -8.97
C ILE A 92 1.31 9.42 -10.42
N ASP A 93 2.62 9.48 -10.63
CA ASP A 93 3.17 9.67 -11.98
C ASP A 93 2.99 8.42 -12.84
N ALA A 94 3.14 7.23 -12.25
CA ALA A 94 2.88 5.97 -12.92
C ALA A 94 1.40 5.85 -13.35
N LEU A 95 0.48 6.28 -12.48
CA LEU A 95 -0.95 6.34 -12.79
C LEU A 95 -1.26 7.31 -13.92
N LYS A 96 -0.71 8.54 -13.88
CA LYS A 96 -0.89 9.55 -14.93
C LYS A 96 -0.36 9.07 -16.27
N ALA A 97 0.86 8.52 -16.27
CA ALA A 97 1.49 7.99 -17.48
C ALA A 97 0.66 6.85 -18.11
N ALA A 98 0.23 5.87 -17.30
CA ALA A 98 -0.57 4.74 -17.78
C ALA A 98 -1.99 5.17 -18.21
N ALA A 99 -2.56 6.21 -17.59
CA ALA A 99 -3.85 6.78 -17.98
C ALA A 99 -3.75 7.77 -19.16
N ASN A 100 -2.54 8.15 -19.58
CA ASN A 100 -2.28 9.18 -20.60
C ASN A 100 -2.97 10.53 -20.27
N VAL A 101 -2.81 11.00 -19.02
CA VAL A 101 -3.40 12.24 -18.48
C VAL A 101 -2.42 13.11 -17.68
#